data_AF-A0A7J5E6Y2-F1
#
_entry.id   AF-A0A7J5E6Y2-F1
#
_cell.length_a   1.000
_cell.length_b   1.000
_cell.length_c   1.000
_cell.angle_alpha   90.00
_cell.angle_beta   90.00
_cell.angle_gamma   90.00
#
_symmetry.space_group_name_H-M   'P 1'
#
loop_
_entity.id
_entity.type
_entity.pdbx_description
1 polymer ?
#
loop_
_entity_poly.entity_id
_entity_poly.type
_entity_poly.pdbx_seq_one_letter_code
_entity_poly.pdbx_strand_id
1 'polypeptide(L)'
;MKWKFILSVCFTFLFFTNQKAQVLERFSGNQIPKLNLVVVEMSESIQAAEKVYSDFFKGMMRMDLNFDFYVDPTYRKLKDQKAIDISLFGESASGKKFESEVDTKLDLKANLQTFIVVDRQRKVRAFSQVSTIDESDFTRVVEELLLNIDGEEKITVDSEEPETAYGWQTSLGKENYEKENKGKLVIDFGAGENYWYKFLGDELPDLNLKKRDGSDVTFKDLHNNNVTVMFIYAASEDEQAMYFTSGIAIGLMYT
;
A
#
# COMPACT_ATOMS: atom_id res chain seq x y z
N MET A 1 -29.34 3.44 -21.94
CA MET A 1 -28.86 2.26 -21.18
C MET A 1 -27.63 2.56 -20.32
N LYS A 2 -26.64 3.32 -20.80
CA LYS A 2 -25.44 3.72 -20.03
C LYS A 2 -25.70 4.60 -18.78
N TRP A 3 -26.72 5.46 -18.80
CA TRP A 3 -26.96 6.42 -17.70
C TRP A 3 -27.70 5.85 -16.48
N LYS A 4 -28.52 4.81 -16.65
CA LYS A 4 -29.25 4.19 -15.52
C LYS A 4 -28.36 3.25 -14.68
N PHE A 5 -27.29 2.71 -15.27
CA PHE A 5 -26.28 1.93 -14.56
C PHE A 5 -25.39 2.84 -13.69
N ILE A 6 -24.99 4.00 -14.23
CA ILE A 6 -24.22 5.03 -13.50
C ILE A 6 -25.01 5.57 -12.30
N LEU A 7 -26.31 5.86 -12.47
CA LEU A 7 -27.13 6.36 -11.36
C LEU A 7 -27.42 5.33 -10.27
N SER A 8 -27.61 4.05 -10.63
CA SER A 8 -27.85 2.98 -9.66
C SER A 8 -26.59 2.62 -8.88
N VAL A 9 -25.41 2.70 -9.51
CA VAL A 9 -24.12 2.58 -8.84
C VAL A 9 -23.95 3.76 -7.88
N CYS A 10 -24.18 5.01 -8.31
CA CYS A 10 -24.03 6.18 -7.44
C CYS A 10 -24.99 6.23 -6.22
N PHE A 11 -26.21 5.71 -6.32
CA PHE A 11 -27.20 5.83 -5.22
C PHE A 11 -27.06 4.77 -4.14
N THR A 12 -26.57 3.57 -4.48
CA THR A 12 -26.18 2.56 -3.49
C THR A 12 -24.77 2.83 -2.92
N PHE A 13 -23.92 3.58 -3.66
CA PHE A 13 -22.58 4.03 -3.27
C PHE A 13 -22.54 5.10 -2.16
N LEU A 14 -23.52 6.00 -2.07
CA LEU A 14 -23.47 7.12 -1.11
C LEU A 14 -23.68 6.71 0.37
N PHE A 15 -24.17 5.49 0.64
CA PHE A 15 -24.39 5.02 2.02
C PHE A 15 -23.14 4.39 2.68
N PHE A 16 -22.11 4.02 1.91
CA PHE A 16 -20.93 3.27 2.40
C PHE A 16 -19.68 4.13 2.69
N THR A 17 -19.62 5.36 2.16
CA THR A 17 -18.48 6.30 2.30
C THR A 17 -18.18 6.74 3.73
N ASN A 18 -19.15 6.67 4.65
CA ASN A 18 -19.02 7.21 6.00
C ASN A 18 -18.28 6.28 6.99
N GLN A 19 -18.13 4.97 6.72
CA GLN A 19 -17.56 4.05 7.72
C GLN A 19 -16.02 3.93 7.66
N LYS A 20 -15.38 4.15 6.49
CA LYS A 20 -13.95 3.84 6.32
C LYS A 20 -13.01 5.03 6.56
N ALA A 21 -13.43 6.26 6.29
CA ALA A 21 -12.73 7.47 6.78
C ALA A 21 -12.70 7.53 8.32
N GLN A 22 -13.71 6.95 8.98
CA GLN A 22 -13.77 6.84 10.44
C GLN A 22 -12.71 5.91 11.03
N VAL A 23 -12.21 4.89 10.30
CA VAL A 23 -11.17 3.98 10.83
C VAL A 23 -9.83 4.72 10.95
N LEU A 24 -9.44 5.47 9.92
CA LEU A 24 -8.24 6.31 9.95
C LEU A 24 -8.41 7.52 10.90
N GLU A 25 -9.59 8.14 10.97
CA GLU A 25 -9.90 9.20 11.94
C GLU A 25 -9.88 8.68 13.39
N ARG A 26 -10.30 7.43 13.65
CA ARG A 26 -10.32 6.81 14.99
C ARG A 26 -8.93 6.71 15.61
N PHE A 27 -7.88 6.56 14.79
CA PHE A 27 -6.49 6.59 15.24
C PHE A 27 -5.94 8.01 15.44
N SER A 28 -6.56 9.03 14.83
CA SER A 28 -6.14 10.43 14.96
C SER A 28 -6.67 11.14 16.23
N GLY A 29 -7.76 10.61 16.82
CA GLY A 29 -8.50 11.24 17.92
C GLY A 29 -8.35 10.63 19.34
N ASN A 30 -7.59 9.54 19.51
CA ASN A 30 -7.49 8.80 20.80
C ASN A 30 -6.15 8.99 21.53
N GLN A 31 -6.09 8.60 22.82
CA GLN A 31 -4.90 8.67 23.71
C GLN A 31 -3.77 7.66 23.38
N ILE A 32 -3.94 6.86 22.32
CA ILE A 32 -2.92 5.94 21.80
C ILE A 32 -1.84 6.78 21.09
N PRO A 33 -0.55 6.37 21.04
CA PRO A 33 0.42 7.01 20.16
C PRO A 33 -0.19 7.16 18.75
N LYS A 34 -0.16 8.37 18.19
CA LYS A 34 -0.82 8.62 16.91
C LYS A 34 -0.14 7.79 15.82
N LEU A 35 -0.94 7.02 15.09
CA LEU A 35 -0.50 6.35 13.87
C LEU A 35 0.12 7.39 12.93
N ASN A 36 1.32 7.12 12.44
CA ASN A 36 1.94 7.93 11.40
C ASN A 36 1.49 7.41 10.04
N LEU A 37 0.85 8.27 9.23
CA LEU A 37 0.45 7.92 7.87
C LEU A 37 1.40 8.61 6.89
N VAL A 38 2.10 7.82 6.08
CA VAL A 38 3.01 8.33 5.03
C VAL A 38 2.44 7.93 3.68
N VAL A 39 1.91 8.90 2.93
CA VAL A 39 1.37 8.66 1.60
C VAL A 39 2.42 9.02 0.55
N VAL A 40 2.76 8.07 -0.30
CA VAL A 40 3.77 8.21 -1.35
C VAL A 40 3.11 8.08 -2.72
N GLU A 41 3.26 9.14 -3.50
CA GLU A 41 2.72 9.27 -4.85
C GLU A 41 3.84 9.11 -5.87
N MET A 42 3.83 7.99 -6.60
CA MET A 42 4.72 7.80 -7.74
C MET A 42 4.15 8.58 -8.92
N SER A 43 4.77 9.70 -9.27
CA SER A 43 4.24 10.67 -10.25
C SER A 43 5.35 11.26 -11.10
N GLU A 44 5.04 11.72 -12.32
CA GLU A 44 6.04 12.33 -13.20
C GLU A 44 6.58 13.66 -12.64
N SER A 45 5.81 14.31 -11.76
CA SER A 45 6.17 15.58 -11.11
C SER A 45 5.28 15.86 -9.91
N ILE A 46 5.65 16.85 -9.10
CA ILE A 46 4.80 17.33 -8.01
C ILE A 46 3.50 17.93 -8.55
N GLN A 47 3.55 18.63 -9.68
CA GLN A 47 2.37 19.23 -10.30
C GLN A 47 1.38 18.17 -10.81
N ALA A 48 1.90 17.06 -11.34
CA ALA A 48 1.09 15.92 -11.75
C ALA A 48 0.38 15.28 -10.54
N ALA A 49 1.12 14.97 -9.48
CA ALA A 49 0.59 14.51 -8.19
C ALA A 49 -0.54 15.41 -7.65
N GLU A 50 -0.30 16.72 -7.59
CA GLU A 50 -1.30 17.72 -7.16
C GLU A 50 -2.57 17.72 -8.01
N LYS A 51 -2.41 17.54 -9.32
CA LYS A 51 -3.54 17.47 -10.24
C LYS A 51 -4.35 16.20 -10.02
N VAL A 52 -3.69 15.04 -9.83
CA VAL A 52 -4.39 13.81 -9.46
C VAL A 52 -5.15 14.01 -8.14
N TYR A 53 -4.52 14.60 -7.13
CA TYR A 53 -5.20 14.95 -5.88
C TYR A 53 -6.45 15.82 -6.09
N SER A 54 -6.28 16.95 -6.78
CA SER A 54 -7.34 17.94 -7.01
C SER A 54 -8.47 17.39 -7.89
N ASP A 55 -8.14 16.85 -9.06
CA ASP A 55 -9.13 16.52 -10.07
C ASP A 55 -9.81 15.18 -9.75
N PHE A 56 -9.04 14.22 -9.24
CA PHE A 56 -9.55 12.89 -8.94
C PHE A 56 -10.13 12.80 -7.52
N PHE A 57 -9.31 12.94 -6.48
CA PHE A 57 -9.76 12.72 -5.10
C PHE A 57 -10.77 13.78 -4.66
N LYS A 58 -10.42 15.06 -4.81
CA LYS A 58 -11.31 16.16 -4.42
C LYS A 58 -12.42 16.41 -5.43
N GLY A 59 -12.11 16.38 -6.72
CA GLY A 59 -13.03 16.68 -7.81
C GLY A 59 -14.04 15.57 -8.06
N MET A 60 -13.55 14.39 -8.45
CA MET A 60 -14.39 13.25 -8.84
C MET A 60 -14.93 12.48 -7.63
N MET A 61 -14.06 12.10 -6.69
CA MET A 61 -14.42 11.27 -5.54
C MET A 61 -15.04 12.06 -4.39
N ARG A 62 -14.92 13.40 -4.40
CA ARG A 62 -15.40 14.29 -3.32
C ARG A 62 -14.80 13.94 -1.95
N MET A 63 -13.58 13.39 -1.95
CA MET A 63 -12.83 13.09 -0.74
C MET A 63 -11.78 14.17 -0.52
N ASP A 64 -11.83 14.84 0.63
CA ASP A 64 -10.76 15.74 1.07
C ASP A 64 -9.86 14.92 2.01
N LEU A 65 -8.69 14.53 1.51
CA LEU A 65 -7.75 13.75 2.30
C LEU A 65 -6.90 14.72 3.12
N ASN A 66 -7.19 14.81 4.42
CA ASN A 66 -6.53 15.75 5.34
C ASN A 66 -5.13 15.27 5.79
N PHE A 67 -4.41 14.52 4.96
CA PHE A 67 -3.07 14.04 5.25
C PHE A 67 -2.06 14.58 4.23
N ASP A 68 -0.82 14.77 4.69
CA ASP A 68 0.29 15.13 3.81
C ASP A 68 0.61 13.93 2.88
N PHE A 69 1.00 14.24 1.65
CA PHE A 69 1.54 13.28 0.70
C PHE A 69 2.92 13.72 0.21
N TYR A 70 3.69 12.73 -0.19
CA TYR A 70 5.07 12.86 -0.63
C TYR A 70 5.21 12.26 -2.01
N VAL A 71 6.00 12.88 -2.87
CA VAL A 71 6.08 12.53 -4.28
C VAL A 71 7.41 11.86 -4.58
N ASP A 72 7.35 10.72 -5.29
CA ASP A 72 8.47 10.16 -6.03
C ASP A 72 8.38 10.68 -7.48
N PRO A 73 9.17 11.71 -7.85
CA PRO A 73 9.10 12.34 -9.17
C PRO A 73 9.81 11.53 -10.27
N THR A 74 10.33 10.35 -9.94
CA THR A 74 11.08 9.51 -10.90
C THR A 74 10.16 8.57 -11.69
N TYR A 75 8.86 8.61 -11.42
CA TYR A 75 7.90 7.77 -12.12
C TYR A 75 7.97 7.99 -13.63
N ARG A 76 8.05 6.88 -14.36
CA ARG A 76 8.03 6.86 -15.81
C ARG A 76 7.14 5.74 -16.29
N LYS A 77 6.10 6.08 -17.04
CA LYS A 77 5.31 5.11 -17.80
C LYS A 77 6.18 4.46 -18.89
N LEU A 78 6.17 3.12 -18.93
CA LEU A 78 6.88 2.33 -19.94
C LEU A 78 5.91 1.74 -20.98
N LYS A 79 4.73 1.30 -20.55
CA LYS A 79 3.70 0.65 -21.38
C LYS A 79 2.31 1.02 -20.89
N ASP A 80 1.28 0.80 -21.71
CA ASP A 80 -0.11 0.93 -21.28
C ASP A 80 -0.46 -0.10 -20.21
N GLN A 81 -1.19 0.36 -19.19
CA GLN A 81 -1.73 -0.47 -18.13
C GLN A 81 -3.01 -1.15 -18.65
N LYS A 82 -3.12 -2.47 -18.53
CA LYS A 82 -4.38 -3.17 -18.85
C LYS A 82 -5.12 -3.50 -17.55
N ALA A 83 -6.45 -3.49 -17.62
CA ALA A 83 -7.34 -3.78 -16.48
C ALA A 83 -7.14 -5.19 -15.87
N ILE A 84 -6.65 -6.13 -16.67
CA ILE A 84 -6.36 -7.49 -16.27
C ILE A 84 -4.92 -7.72 -16.67
N ASP A 85 -4.01 -7.49 -15.74
CA ASP A 85 -2.64 -7.96 -15.84
C ASP A 85 -2.50 -9.09 -14.83
N ILE A 86 -2.15 -10.28 -15.29
CA ILE A 86 -1.95 -11.42 -14.40
C ILE A 86 -0.60 -11.20 -13.73
N SER A 87 -0.61 -10.75 -12.48
CA SER A 87 0.56 -10.75 -11.61
C SER A 87 0.79 -12.17 -11.07
N LEU A 88 2.03 -12.64 -11.13
CA LEU A 88 2.48 -13.89 -10.50
C LEU A 88 3.63 -13.52 -9.58
N PHE A 89 3.47 -13.75 -8.28
CA PHE A 89 4.45 -13.43 -7.23
C PHE A 89 4.88 -11.96 -7.24
N GLY A 90 3.90 -11.06 -7.41
CA GLY A 90 4.12 -9.63 -7.54
C GLY A 90 4.55 -9.17 -8.93
N GLU A 91 5.03 -10.04 -9.81
CA GLU A 91 5.50 -9.67 -11.15
C GLU A 91 4.40 -9.80 -12.23
N SER A 92 4.22 -8.73 -13.00
CA SER A 92 3.34 -8.76 -14.18
C SER A 92 3.85 -9.75 -15.24
N ALA A 93 3.02 -10.72 -15.62
CA ALA A 93 3.30 -11.64 -16.72
C ALA A 93 3.47 -10.91 -18.07
N SER A 94 2.95 -9.69 -18.20
CA SER A 94 3.12 -8.86 -19.39
C SER A 94 4.25 -7.81 -19.26
N GLY A 95 5.07 -7.95 -18.22
CA GLY A 95 6.26 -7.16 -17.92
C GLY A 95 5.96 -5.78 -17.34
N LYS A 96 7.01 -5.18 -16.74
CA LYS A 96 6.98 -3.89 -16.05
C LYS A 96 6.28 -2.78 -16.86
N LYS A 97 5.27 -2.12 -16.26
CA LYS A 97 4.41 -1.10 -16.90
C LYS A 97 4.86 0.32 -16.65
N PHE A 98 5.46 0.54 -15.50
CA PHE A 98 6.09 1.79 -15.11
C PHE A 98 7.33 1.47 -14.28
N GLU A 99 8.19 2.45 -14.12
CA GLU A 99 9.31 2.39 -13.18
C GLU A 99 9.32 3.65 -12.31
N SER A 100 9.78 3.50 -11.08
CA SER A 100 10.14 4.61 -10.21
C SER A 100 11.23 4.15 -9.23
N GLU A 101 11.89 5.09 -8.56
CA GLU A 101 12.89 4.82 -7.52
C GLU A 101 12.25 4.09 -6.35
N VAL A 102 11.06 4.51 -5.90
CA VAL A 102 10.31 3.84 -4.82
C VAL A 102 9.97 2.40 -5.20
N ASP A 103 9.38 2.18 -6.38
CA ASP A 103 9.06 0.84 -6.89
C ASP A 103 10.29 -0.06 -6.92
N THR A 104 11.41 0.47 -7.40
CA THR A 104 12.66 -0.28 -7.54
C THR A 104 13.32 -0.58 -6.18
N LYS A 105 13.40 0.42 -5.29
CA LYS A 105 14.03 0.28 -3.98
C LYS A 105 13.26 -0.66 -3.06
N LEU A 106 11.94 -0.60 -3.12
CA LEU A 106 11.06 -1.43 -2.29
C LEU A 106 10.71 -2.75 -2.96
N ASP A 107 11.18 -3.00 -4.18
CA ASP A 107 10.88 -4.20 -4.96
C ASP A 107 9.36 -4.43 -5.10
N LEU A 108 8.61 -3.36 -5.40
CA LEU A 108 7.14 -3.42 -5.53
C LEU A 108 6.67 -4.00 -6.86
N LYS A 109 7.59 -4.36 -7.77
CA LYS A 109 7.31 -5.07 -9.03
C LYS A 109 6.26 -4.39 -9.93
N ALA A 110 6.24 -3.06 -9.93
CA ALA A 110 5.27 -2.20 -10.61
C ALA A 110 3.81 -2.46 -10.20
N ASN A 111 3.58 -2.75 -8.92
CA ASN A 111 2.26 -2.73 -8.34
C ASN A 111 1.76 -1.29 -8.23
N LEU A 112 0.55 -1.06 -8.72
CA LEU A 112 -0.06 0.27 -8.75
C LEU A 112 -0.33 0.82 -7.36
N GLN A 113 -0.53 -0.05 -6.38
CA GLN A 113 -0.91 0.32 -5.03
C GLN A 113 -0.40 -0.70 -4.01
N THR A 114 0.15 -0.20 -2.91
CA THR A 114 0.72 -1.02 -1.86
C THR A 114 0.55 -0.36 -0.51
N PHE A 115 0.22 -1.16 0.50
CA PHE A 115 0.32 -0.81 1.90
C PHE A 115 1.50 -1.52 2.54
N ILE A 116 2.23 -0.80 3.39
CA ILE A 116 3.33 -1.33 4.20
C ILE A 116 3.15 -0.84 5.63
N VAL A 117 3.13 -1.77 6.59
CA VAL A 117 3.18 -1.43 8.03
C VAL A 117 4.62 -1.53 8.51
N VAL A 118 5.11 -0.47 9.13
CA VAL A 118 6.47 -0.35 9.63
C VAL A 118 6.42 -0.05 11.12
N ASP A 119 7.11 -0.87 11.92
CA ASP A 119 7.21 -0.64 13.37
C ASP A 119 8.18 0.49 13.74
N ARG A 120 8.26 0.87 15.02
CA ARG A 120 9.14 1.96 15.49
C ARG A 120 10.63 1.68 15.29
N GLN A 121 11.01 0.43 15.02
CA GLN A 121 12.39 0.01 14.73
C GLN A 121 12.66 0.00 13.22
N ARG A 122 11.72 0.50 12.40
CA ARG A 122 11.75 0.56 10.93
C ARG A 122 11.65 -0.80 10.24
N LYS A 123 11.25 -1.85 10.94
CA LYS A 123 11.05 -3.17 10.32
C LYS A 123 9.68 -3.26 9.68
N VAL A 124 9.62 -3.92 8.52
CA VAL A 124 8.34 -4.20 7.87
C VAL A 124 7.61 -5.33 8.57
N ARG A 125 6.39 -5.06 9.00
CA ARG A 125 5.54 -5.99 9.78
C ARG A 125 4.41 -6.57 8.97
N ALA A 126 3.87 -5.79 8.05
CA ALA A 126 2.91 -6.27 7.08
C ALA A 126 3.11 -5.57 5.74
N PHE A 127 2.79 -6.28 4.67
CA PHE A 127 2.78 -5.82 3.30
C PHE A 127 1.47 -6.28 2.66
N SER A 128 0.86 -5.43 1.83
CA SER A 128 -0.33 -5.80 1.08
C SER A 128 -0.38 -5.03 -0.24
N GLN A 129 -0.75 -5.71 -1.31
CA GLN A 129 -1.28 -5.04 -2.49
C GLN A 129 -2.75 -4.72 -2.23
N VAL A 130 -3.23 -3.55 -2.67
CA VAL A 130 -4.58 -3.08 -2.32
C VAL A 130 -5.68 -4.08 -2.70
N SER A 131 -5.54 -4.84 -3.79
CA SER A 131 -6.56 -5.84 -4.15
C SER A 131 -6.68 -7.04 -3.20
N THR A 132 -5.80 -7.18 -2.20
CA THR A 132 -5.62 -8.42 -1.42
C THR A 132 -5.52 -8.18 0.09
N ILE A 133 -5.85 -6.97 0.56
CA ILE A 133 -5.79 -6.66 1.99
C ILE A 133 -6.88 -7.43 2.76
N ASP A 134 -6.50 -8.08 3.86
CA ASP A 134 -7.44 -8.44 4.90
C ASP A 134 -7.57 -7.26 5.87
N GLU A 135 -8.66 -6.51 5.79
CA GLU A 135 -8.83 -5.28 6.56
C GLU A 135 -8.82 -5.51 8.08
N SER A 136 -9.39 -6.64 8.54
CA SER A 136 -9.44 -7.02 9.95
C SER A 136 -8.04 -7.22 10.48
N ASP A 137 -7.31 -8.10 9.82
CA ASP A 137 -6.02 -8.57 10.31
C ASP A 137 -4.93 -7.53 10.07
N PHE A 138 -5.00 -6.79 8.97
CA PHE A 138 -4.13 -5.64 8.72
C PHE A 138 -4.31 -4.54 9.78
N THR A 139 -5.55 -4.22 10.16
CA THR A 139 -5.82 -3.24 11.21
C THR A 139 -5.31 -3.75 12.56
N ARG A 140 -5.51 -5.03 12.86
CA ARG A 140 -5.04 -5.64 14.09
C ARG A 140 -3.51 -5.58 14.22
N VAL A 141 -2.75 -5.81 13.14
CA VAL A 141 -1.29 -5.61 13.14
C VAL A 141 -0.93 -4.20 13.59
N VAL A 142 -1.60 -3.18 13.05
CA VAL A 142 -1.35 -1.78 13.43
C VAL A 142 -1.70 -1.53 14.89
N GLU A 143 -2.85 -2.01 15.36
CA GLU A 143 -3.28 -1.87 16.75
C GLU A 143 -2.31 -2.53 17.73
N GLU A 144 -1.83 -3.74 17.43
CA GLU A 144 -0.86 -4.46 18.26
C GLU A 144 0.44 -3.68 18.40
N LEU A 145 0.97 -3.11 17.32
CA LEU A 145 2.17 -2.27 17.36
C LEU A 145 1.93 -0.96 18.13
N LEU A 146 0.77 -0.34 17.96
CA LEU A 146 0.43 0.89 18.68
C LEU A 146 0.27 0.66 20.19
N LEU A 147 -0.26 -0.50 20.59
CA LEU A 147 -0.45 -0.92 21.99
C LEU A 147 0.79 -1.60 22.59
N ASN A 148 1.82 -1.88 21.79
CA ASN A 148 3.09 -2.44 22.24
C ASN A 148 3.91 -1.37 23.01
N ILE A 149 3.59 -1.19 24.29
CA ILE A 149 4.23 -0.19 25.17
C ILE A 149 5.64 -0.64 25.61
N ASP A 150 5.90 -1.96 25.60
CA ASP A 150 7.19 -2.53 26.00
C ASP A 150 8.29 -2.40 24.94
N GLY A 151 7.93 -2.03 23.70
CA GLY A 151 8.88 -1.85 22.59
C GLY A 151 9.44 -3.15 22.04
N GLU A 152 8.85 -4.30 22.42
CA GLU A 152 9.19 -5.60 21.83
C GLU A 152 8.69 -5.70 20.39
N GLU A 153 7.74 -4.83 20.00
CA GLU A 153 7.11 -4.77 18.69
C GLU A 153 6.63 -6.16 18.28
N LYS A 154 5.76 -6.80 19.08
CA LYS A 154 5.21 -8.12 18.73
C LYS A 154 3.91 -7.97 17.94
N ILE A 155 3.74 -8.82 16.93
CA ILE A 155 2.46 -9.03 16.25
C ILE A 155 2.01 -10.46 16.50
N THR A 156 0.71 -10.70 16.55
CA THR A 156 0.10 -12.04 16.74
C THR A 156 -0.66 -12.52 15.51
N VAL A 157 -0.83 -11.63 14.55
CA VAL A 157 -1.46 -11.91 13.27
C VAL A 157 -0.48 -12.64 12.36
N ASP A 158 -0.83 -13.88 12.01
CA ASP A 158 -0.15 -14.70 11.03
C ASP A 158 -0.96 -14.66 9.74
N SER A 159 -0.33 -14.26 8.63
CA SER A 159 -0.99 -14.22 7.32
C SER A 159 -1.16 -15.61 6.69
N GLU A 160 -0.60 -16.64 7.32
CA GLU A 160 -0.43 -17.99 6.78
C GLU A 160 0.33 -17.99 5.43
N GLU A 161 0.63 -19.18 4.92
CA GLU A 161 1.24 -19.31 3.60
C GLU A 161 0.27 -18.78 2.53
N PRO A 162 0.66 -17.79 1.71
CA PRO A 162 -0.25 -17.24 0.72
C PRO A 162 -0.68 -18.31 -0.29
N GLU A 163 -1.99 -18.60 -0.36
CA GLU A 163 -2.55 -19.59 -1.30
C GLU A 163 -2.42 -19.17 -2.77
N THR A 164 -2.23 -17.88 -3.02
CA THR A 164 -2.04 -17.32 -4.36
C THR A 164 -0.97 -16.23 -4.37
N ALA A 165 -0.47 -15.93 -5.57
CA ALA A 165 0.41 -14.80 -5.89
C ALA A 165 -0.15 -13.40 -5.53
N TYR A 166 -1.40 -13.35 -5.08
CA TYR A 166 -2.13 -12.16 -4.70
C TYR A 166 -2.48 -12.30 -3.22
N GLY A 167 -1.75 -11.60 -2.35
CA GLY A 167 -1.95 -11.73 -0.91
C GLY A 167 -1.37 -10.56 -0.14
N TRP A 168 -1.88 -10.36 1.06
CA TRP A 168 -1.18 -9.62 2.11
C TRP A 168 -0.27 -10.61 2.85
N GLN A 169 0.80 -10.12 3.45
CA GLN A 169 1.82 -10.92 4.10
C GLN A 169 2.27 -10.24 5.39
N THR A 170 2.60 -11.03 6.41
CA THR A 170 3.15 -10.54 7.69
C THR A 170 4.55 -11.07 7.93
N SER A 171 5.32 -10.33 8.75
CA SER A 171 6.63 -10.82 9.20
C SER A 171 6.50 -12.12 10.02
N LEU A 172 5.43 -12.25 10.82
CA LEU A 172 5.18 -13.45 11.63
C LEU A 172 4.91 -14.68 10.75
N GLY A 173 4.08 -14.54 9.71
CA GLY A 173 3.83 -15.65 8.79
C GLY A 173 5.09 -16.13 8.09
N LYS A 174 5.93 -15.19 7.59
CA LYS A 174 7.23 -15.54 7.00
C LYS A 174 8.10 -16.30 8.00
N GLU A 175 8.22 -15.81 9.23
CA GLU A 175 8.99 -16.48 10.28
C GLU A 175 8.47 -17.89 10.60
N ASN A 176 7.15 -18.08 10.67
CA ASN A 176 6.54 -19.37 10.97
C ASN A 176 6.75 -20.35 9.82
N TYR A 177 6.58 -19.91 8.57
CA TYR A 177 6.91 -20.70 7.39
C TYR A 177 8.38 -21.14 7.37
N GLU A 178 9.31 -20.23 7.66
CA GLU A 178 10.74 -20.54 7.73
C GLU A 178 11.05 -21.56 8.86
N LYS A 179 10.39 -21.42 10.03
CA LYS A 179 10.54 -22.37 11.14
C LYS A 179 10.04 -23.77 10.78
N GLU A 180 8.89 -23.87 10.13
CA GLU A 180 8.27 -25.14 9.72
C GLU A 180 9.03 -25.87 8.61
N ASN A 181 9.73 -25.12 7.75
CA ASN A 181 10.50 -25.65 6.63
C ASN A 181 11.99 -25.83 6.93
N LYS A 182 12.46 -25.39 8.12
CA LYS A 182 13.84 -25.56 8.55
C LYS A 182 14.26 -27.03 8.55
N GLY A 183 15.21 -27.38 7.68
CA GLY A 183 15.75 -28.74 7.55
C GLY A 183 14.98 -29.67 6.62
N LYS A 184 13.93 -29.18 5.93
CA LYS A 184 13.27 -29.91 4.83
C LYS A 184 13.92 -29.54 3.50
N LEU A 185 14.14 -30.53 2.62
CA LEU A 185 14.52 -30.28 1.24
C LEU A 185 13.27 -29.81 0.48
N VAL A 186 13.08 -28.49 0.39
CA VAL A 186 12.04 -27.89 -0.44
C VAL A 186 12.56 -27.88 -1.88
N ILE A 187 12.00 -28.73 -2.74
CA ILE A 187 12.30 -28.69 -4.18
C ILE A 187 11.37 -27.65 -4.80
N ASP A 188 11.90 -26.45 -4.96
CA ASP A 188 11.20 -25.32 -5.58
C ASP A 188 11.28 -25.42 -7.12
N PHE A 189 10.13 -25.60 -7.77
CA PHE A 189 9.98 -25.59 -9.22
C PHE A 189 9.52 -24.21 -9.74
N GLY A 190 10.03 -23.13 -9.16
CA GLY A 190 9.73 -21.75 -9.55
C GLY A 190 8.42 -21.20 -8.95
N ALA A 191 7.96 -21.80 -7.85
CA ALA A 191 6.74 -21.43 -7.11
C ALA A 191 6.99 -21.26 -5.60
N GLY A 192 8.25 -21.27 -5.15
CA GLY A 192 8.64 -21.43 -3.75
C GLY A 192 9.03 -20.15 -3.01
N GLU A 193 8.73 -18.97 -3.55
CA GLU A 193 8.71 -17.73 -2.77
C GLU A 193 7.26 -17.33 -2.47
N ASN A 194 6.52 -18.19 -1.75
CA ASN A 194 5.16 -17.88 -1.31
C ASN A 194 5.13 -16.62 -0.43
N TYR A 195 6.24 -16.31 0.24
CA TYR A 195 6.52 -14.99 0.83
C TYR A 195 7.42 -14.17 -0.09
N TRP A 196 6.83 -13.56 -1.12
CA TRP A 196 7.57 -12.82 -2.16
C TRP A 196 7.96 -11.39 -1.75
N TYR A 197 7.34 -10.76 -0.74
CA TYR A 197 7.78 -9.42 -0.35
C TYR A 197 9.11 -9.49 0.41
N LYS A 198 10.17 -9.06 -0.28
CA LYS A 198 11.56 -9.16 0.14
C LYS A 198 11.82 -8.61 1.55
N PHE A 199 11.21 -7.49 1.91
CA PHE A 199 11.55 -6.75 3.14
C PHE A 199 10.74 -7.17 4.38
N LEU A 200 9.88 -8.18 4.31
CA LEU A 200 9.16 -8.69 5.50
C LEU A 200 10.14 -9.10 6.61
N GLY A 201 9.99 -8.48 7.78
CA GLY A 201 10.85 -8.68 8.95
C GLY A 201 12.16 -7.87 8.94
N ASP A 202 12.51 -7.26 7.81
CA ASP A 202 13.73 -6.48 7.61
C ASP A 202 13.47 -4.97 7.72
N GLU A 203 14.55 -4.19 7.92
CA GLU A 203 14.48 -2.73 7.90
C GLU A 203 14.09 -2.23 6.50
N LEU A 204 13.08 -1.36 6.43
CA LEU A 204 12.67 -0.75 5.17
C LEU A 204 13.81 0.13 4.61
N PRO A 205 14.17 0.00 3.31
CA PRO A 205 15.12 0.89 2.67
C PRO A 205 14.72 2.36 2.79
N ASP A 206 15.70 3.25 2.85
CA ASP A 206 15.42 4.68 2.90
C ASP A 206 15.04 5.21 1.50
N LEU A 207 13.99 6.02 1.48
CA LEU A 207 13.38 6.56 0.27
C LEU A 207 13.66 8.05 0.19
N ASN A 208 14.09 8.52 -0.97
CA ASN A 208 14.20 9.95 -1.24
C ASN A 208 12.89 10.41 -1.85
N LEU A 209 12.21 11.34 -1.19
CA LEU A 209 10.89 11.83 -1.58
C LEU A 209 10.90 13.35 -1.65
N LYS A 210 9.91 13.90 -2.34
CA LYS A 210 9.64 15.34 -2.40
C LYS A 210 8.40 15.67 -1.59
N LYS A 211 8.47 16.74 -0.81
CA LYS A 211 7.26 17.39 -0.28
C LYS A 211 6.56 18.18 -1.38
N ARG A 212 5.33 18.59 -1.11
CA ARG A 212 4.51 19.43 -2.01
C ARG A 212 5.17 20.76 -2.37
N ASP A 213 6.00 21.30 -1.49
CA ASP A 213 6.77 22.53 -1.73
C ASP A 213 8.07 22.32 -2.56
N GLY A 214 8.38 21.08 -2.93
CA GLY A 214 9.57 20.70 -3.69
C GLY A 214 10.82 20.41 -2.85
N SER A 215 10.75 20.58 -1.53
CA SER A 215 11.86 20.22 -0.64
C SER A 215 12.05 18.70 -0.56
N ASP A 216 13.30 18.29 -0.38
CA ASP A 216 13.67 16.89 -0.19
C ASP A 216 13.32 16.42 1.23
N VAL A 217 12.90 15.16 1.34
CA VAL A 217 12.68 14.48 2.61
C VAL A 217 12.97 12.99 2.46
N THR A 218 13.48 12.35 3.51
CA THR A 218 13.68 10.90 3.51
C THR A 218 12.57 10.17 4.25
N PHE A 219 12.32 8.90 3.92
CA PHE A 219 11.38 8.09 4.71
C PHE A 219 11.81 8.02 6.18
N LYS A 220 13.12 7.92 6.46
CA LYS A 220 13.62 7.90 7.84
C LYS A 220 13.23 9.16 8.63
N ASP A 221 13.28 10.33 8.01
CA ASP A 221 12.84 11.58 8.64
C ASP A 221 11.33 11.56 8.92
N LEU A 222 10.53 11.03 7.97
CA LEU A 222 9.07 10.95 8.09
C LEU A 222 8.62 9.92 9.12
N HIS A 223 9.32 8.81 9.22
CA HIS A 223 9.01 7.72 10.12
C HIS A 223 9.11 8.16 11.59
N ASN A 224 10.20 8.85 11.95
CA ASN A 224 10.42 9.45 13.26
C ASN A 224 10.13 8.49 14.44
N ASN A 225 10.54 7.22 14.30
CA ASN A 225 10.32 6.14 15.27
C ASN A 225 8.85 5.92 15.68
N ASN A 226 7.90 6.20 14.78
CA ASN A 226 6.48 5.94 15.00
C ASN A 226 6.04 4.70 14.25
N VAL A 227 5.06 3.98 14.77
CA VAL A 227 4.33 2.99 13.97
C VAL A 227 3.76 3.71 12.76
N THR A 228 4.17 3.26 11.57
CA THR A 228 3.89 3.95 10.32
C THR A 228 3.16 3.03 9.36
N VAL A 229 2.03 3.50 8.84
CA VAL A 229 1.42 2.91 7.65
C VAL A 229 1.86 3.74 6.46
N MET A 230 2.56 3.10 5.53
CA MET A 230 2.90 3.68 4.25
C MET A 230 1.88 3.24 3.21
N PHE A 231 1.29 4.21 2.51
CA PHE A 231 0.44 3.95 1.35
C PHE A 231 1.14 4.48 0.11
N ILE A 232 1.47 3.59 -0.82
CA ILE A 232 2.20 3.91 -2.04
C ILE A 232 1.26 3.69 -3.21
N TYR A 233 1.14 4.67 -4.10
CA TYR A 233 0.32 4.50 -5.31
C TYR A 233 0.84 5.29 -6.52
N ALA A 234 0.46 4.86 -7.72
CA ALA A 234 0.75 5.58 -8.95
C ALA A 234 -0.19 6.78 -9.14
N ALA A 235 0.35 7.99 -9.08
CA ALA A 235 -0.36 9.26 -9.28
C ALA A 235 0.07 9.92 -10.59
N SER A 236 -0.11 9.21 -11.70
CA SER A 236 0.27 9.68 -13.04
C SER A 236 -0.82 10.56 -13.66
N GLU A 237 -0.45 11.51 -14.54
CA GLU A 237 -1.44 12.24 -15.35
C GLU A 237 -2.11 11.38 -16.43
N ASP A 238 -1.61 10.17 -16.69
CA ASP A 238 -2.27 9.22 -17.58
C ASP A 238 -3.61 8.78 -16.97
N GLU A 239 -4.71 9.16 -17.63
CA GLU A 239 -6.06 8.78 -17.25
C GLU A 239 -6.21 7.28 -16.98
N GLN A 240 -5.56 6.41 -17.76
CA GLN A 240 -5.63 4.96 -17.51
C GLN A 240 -4.96 4.58 -16.19
N ALA A 241 -3.76 5.10 -15.92
CA ALA A 241 -3.06 4.85 -14.67
C ALA A 241 -3.85 5.40 -13.47
N MET A 242 -4.44 6.60 -13.59
CA MET A 242 -5.36 7.14 -12.59
C MET A 242 -6.57 6.23 -12.37
N TYR A 243 -7.22 5.77 -13.45
CA TYR A 243 -8.39 4.91 -13.35
C TYR A 243 -8.08 3.54 -12.75
N PHE A 244 -6.94 2.92 -13.06
CA PHE A 244 -6.57 1.62 -12.49
C PHE A 244 -6.15 1.72 -11.02
N THR A 245 -5.44 2.78 -10.67
CA THR A 245 -5.13 3.10 -9.29
C THR A 245 -6.43 3.36 -8.51
N SER A 246 -7.38 4.07 -9.11
CA SER A 246 -8.67 4.30 -8.46
C SER A 246 -9.61 3.09 -8.42
N GLY A 247 -9.62 2.23 -9.44
CA GLY A 247 -10.58 1.11 -9.55
C GLY A 247 -10.39 0.05 -8.47
N ILE A 248 -9.17 -0.11 -7.97
CA ILE A 248 -8.83 -1.05 -6.89
C ILE A 248 -8.99 -0.38 -5.51
N ALA A 249 -8.63 0.91 -5.35
CA ALA A 249 -8.94 1.68 -4.14
C ALA A 249 -10.46 1.86 -3.91
N ILE A 250 -11.24 2.01 -4.98
CA ILE A 250 -12.71 2.01 -4.95
C ILE A 250 -13.26 0.59 -4.75
N GLY A 251 -12.55 -0.46 -5.15
CA GLY A 251 -12.89 -1.84 -4.80
C GLY A 251 -12.83 -2.07 -3.29
N LEU A 252 -11.73 -1.65 -2.66
CA LEU A 252 -11.54 -1.77 -1.22
C LEU A 252 -12.40 -0.84 -0.37
N MET A 253 -12.77 0.34 -0.85
CA MET A 253 -13.64 1.21 -0.05
C MET A 253 -15.09 0.68 0.08
N TYR A 254 -15.45 -0.37 -0.68
CA TYR A 254 -16.83 -0.82 -0.89
C TYR A 254 -17.06 -2.35 -0.85
N THR A 255 -16.04 -3.15 -0.53
CA THR A 255 -16.18 -4.52 0.03
C THR A 255 -15.91 -4.50 1.52
#